data_AF-A0A0X1T558-F1
#
_entry.id   AF-A0A0X1T558-F1
#
_cell.length_a   1.000
_cell.length_b   1.000
_cell.length_c   1.000
_cell.angle_alpha   90.00
_cell.angle_beta   90.00
_cell.angle_gamma   90.00
#
_symmetry.space_group_name_H-M   'P 1'
#
loop_
_entity.id
_entity.type
_entity.pdbx_description
1 polymer ?
#
loop_
_entity_poly.entity_id
_entity_poly.type
_entity_poly.pdbx_seq_one_letter_code
_entity_poly.pdbx_strand_id
1 'polypeptide(L)'
;MVMRIQTPAVSTTPPAATIELVARTASDMENAQIAAPPPGFAARAAQAASGLSQAFHRQCLAPAWKSMSAAGAAAYQGGVSAGNTIKHTAVQSWADTAANLPSGRSTLAAAGQTLQQMVTCGLPTYAREVAFMHTYSALADGLAQKSPGGALALQAAISLATVASHVYVRQPRLDRLGTESTVAVRGHFALSESQWNALGADQQQARREQMQRDSRNVTRNQIAAEAIYLGLGALGTARGDGALSARILATQLRNVLYAVSRETLQASLSLTGKHDHTKTYGVNEDNMAMLGWAYGAMTLSMGFIQDSISPRTLPPGQTLSSPALTGADHRPLRGEALARSIQTLAGTRAAFNTVTAILDGHLQKHLDTRQAGTTQRFKASLPLKDYGRLLDQSPVRVAWSSLASAVNMAMGELTRGTTAPALSSFLGNTGTALAMGLAYRTMSQTVQAHGSVRKAIEARPATAVAVEPAQARIEAQAGLVNRRPNARATIEGDAS
;
A
#
# COMPACT_ATOMS: atom_id res chain seq x y z
N MET A 1 11.19 58.02 47.74
CA MET A 1 11.60 56.60 47.74
C MET A 1 11.73 56.18 46.28
N VAL A 2 12.97 55.95 45.84
CA VAL A 2 13.40 55.98 44.43
C VAL A 2 13.48 54.56 43.86
N MET A 3 12.98 54.39 42.64
CA MET A 3 13.06 53.20 41.79
C MET A 3 14.50 52.67 41.62
N ARG A 4 14.66 51.35 41.66
CA ARG A 4 15.78 50.65 40.99
C ARG A 4 15.22 49.55 40.09
N ILE A 5 15.40 49.77 38.79
CA ILE A 5 15.20 48.80 37.71
C ILE A 5 16.47 47.95 37.65
N GLN A 6 16.36 46.62 37.77
CA GLN A 6 17.44 45.70 37.41
C GLN A 6 17.29 45.33 35.93
N THR A 7 18.22 45.80 35.12
CA THR A 7 18.43 45.37 33.73
C THR A 7 19.06 43.97 33.71
N PRO A 8 18.62 43.05 32.83
CA PRO A 8 19.34 41.80 32.59
C PRO A 8 20.62 42.09 31.78
N ALA A 9 21.75 41.56 32.27
CA ALA A 9 23.03 41.65 31.59
C ALA A 9 23.01 40.84 30.28
N VAL A 10 23.34 41.50 29.17
CA VAL A 10 23.59 40.87 27.88
C VAL A 10 25.01 40.32 27.89
N SER A 11 25.17 39.00 27.84
CA SER A 11 26.47 38.36 27.62
C SER A 11 26.79 38.35 26.14
N THR A 12 27.70 39.22 25.69
CA THR A 12 28.26 39.24 24.33
C THR A 12 29.52 38.37 24.26
N THR A 13 29.37 37.06 24.13
CA THR A 13 30.47 36.17 23.67
C THR A 13 29.88 34.88 23.10
N PRO A 14 30.18 34.49 21.85
CA PRO A 14 29.69 33.24 21.27
C PRO A 14 30.41 32.03 21.90
N PRO A 15 29.73 30.89 22.14
CA PRO A 15 30.40 29.68 22.59
C PRO A 15 31.20 29.06 21.43
N ALA A 16 32.52 29.05 21.58
CA ALA A 16 33.43 28.26 20.74
C ALA A 16 33.32 26.78 21.15
N ALA A 17 32.71 25.96 20.30
CA ALA A 17 32.78 24.51 20.42
C ALA A 17 34.04 24.00 19.68
N THR A 18 35.10 23.74 20.42
CA THR A 18 36.28 23.02 19.94
C THR A 18 35.93 21.55 19.78
N ILE A 19 35.97 21.02 18.56
CA ILE A 19 35.85 19.59 18.30
C ILE A 19 37.26 19.00 18.38
N GLU A 20 37.56 18.26 19.45
CA GLU A 20 38.76 17.41 19.49
C GLU A 20 38.54 16.19 18.60
N LEU A 21 39.33 16.11 17.52
CA LEU A 21 39.40 14.95 16.65
C LEU A 21 40.44 13.99 17.23
N VAL A 22 40.01 12.96 17.97
CA VAL A 22 40.90 11.87 18.39
C VAL A 22 41.21 11.01 17.16
N ALA A 23 42.40 11.18 16.59
CA ALA A 23 42.92 10.33 15.52
C ALA A 23 43.36 8.98 16.10
N ARG A 24 42.65 7.90 15.74
CA ARG A 24 43.12 6.52 16.00
C ARG A 24 44.26 6.19 15.06
N THR A 25 45.33 5.60 15.57
CA THR A 25 46.51 5.23 14.78
C THR A 25 46.32 3.87 14.12
N ALA A 26 47.08 3.61 13.05
CA ALA A 26 46.97 2.40 12.23
C ALA A 26 47.15 1.09 13.03
N SER A 27 47.86 1.13 14.15
CA SER A 27 48.06 0.01 15.08
C SER A 27 46.79 -0.42 15.83
N ASP A 28 45.79 0.46 15.97
CA ASP A 28 44.50 0.12 16.60
C ASP A 28 43.61 -0.73 15.68
N MET A 29 43.90 -0.76 14.37
CA MET A 29 43.11 -1.54 13.40
C MET A 29 43.59 -3.00 13.26
N GLU A 30 44.81 -3.32 13.68
CA GLU A 30 45.36 -4.69 13.53
C GLU A 30 45.03 -5.64 14.68
N ASN A 31 44.56 -5.14 15.83
CA ASN A 31 44.28 -5.97 17.02
C ASN A 31 42.79 -6.14 17.36
N ALA A 32 41.87 -6.00 16.39
CA ALA A 32 40.45 -6.23 16.63
C ALA A 32 40.18 -7.71 16.94
N GLN A 33 40.06 -8.02 18.24
CA GLN A 33 39.62 -9.30 18.79
C GLN A 33 38.40 -9.85 18.05
N ILE A 34 38.43 -11.16 17.81
CA ILE A 34 37.37 -11.97 17.20
C ILE A 34 36.02 -11.56 17.80
N ALA A 35 35.19 -10.90 17.00
CA ALA A 35 33.87 -10.45 17.40
C ALA A 35 33.01 -11.64 17.83
N ALA A 36 32.34 -11.50 18.98
CA ALA A 36 31.36 -12.46 19.46
C ALA A 36 30.32 -12.79 18.35
N PRO A 37 29.80 -14.03 18.30
CA PRO A 37 28.88 -14.45 17.24
C PRO A 37 27.69 -13.49 17.18
N PRO A 38 27.25 -13.10 15.96
CA PRO A 38 26.26 -12.05 15.80
C PRO A 38 24.92 -12.47 16.40
N PRO A 39 24.18 -11.54 17.05
CA PRO A 39 22.90 -11.83 17.68
C PRO A 39 21.91 -12.42 16.67
N GLY A 40 20.98 -13.27 17.12
CA GLY A 40 20.02 -13.97 16.25
C GLY A 40 19.18 -13.04 15.37
N PHE A 41 18.61 -13.59 14.29
CA PHE A 41 17.86 -12.85 13.25
C PHE A 41 16.82 -11.86 13.83
N ALA A 42 16.06 -12.27 14.85
CA ALA A 42 15.06 -11.44 15.50
C ALA A 42 15.66 -10.21 16.22
N ALA A 43 16.80 -10.39 16.89
CA ALA A 43 17.50 -9.31 17.58
C ALA A 43 18.12 -8.30 16.60
N ARG A 44 18.67 -8.78 15.47
CA ARG A 44 19.17 -7.91 14.39
C ARG A 44 18.05 -7.12 13.71
N ALA A 45 16.91 -7.76 13.47
CA ALA A 45 15.74 -7.09 12.91
C ALA A 45 15.17 -6.03 13.87
N ALA A 46 15.10 -6.32 15.17
CA ALA A 46 14.64 -5.36 16.19
C ALA A 46 15.61 -4.18 16.37
N GLN A 47 16.93 -4.42 16.37
CA GLN A 47 17.95 -3.35 16.45
C GLN A 47 17.99 -2.48 15.19
N ALA A 48 17.90 -3.10 14.00
CA ALA A 48 17.85 -2.37 12.74
C ALA A 48 16.54 -1.56 12.62
N ALA A 49 15.40 -2.14 13.00
CA ALA A 49 14.10 -1.46 12.99
C ALA A 49 14.02 -0.32 14.02
N SER A 50 14.57 -0.49 15.23
CA SER A 50 14.59 0.56 16.25
C SER A 50 15.59 1.68 15.92
N GLY A 51 16.78 1.34 15.41
CA GLY A 51 17.77 2.33 14.94
C GLY A 51 17.28 3.12 13.72
N LEU A 52 16.64 2.47 12.74
CA LEU A 52 16.01 3.14 11.60
C LEU A 52 14.78 3.94 12.04
N SER A 53 13.96 3.44 12.95
CA SER A 53 12.79 4.15 13.49
C SER A 53 13.18 5.41 14.26
N GLN A 54 14.25 5.38 15.07
CA GLN A 54 14.75 6.54 15.82
C GLN A 54 15.43 7.59 14.93
N ALA A 55 16.30 7.14 14.00
CA ALA A 55 16.92 8.03 13.02
C ALA A 55 15.85 8.69 12.13
N PHE A 56 14.87 7.91 11.67
CA PHE A 56 13.75 8.40 10.88
C PHE A 56 12.81 9.32 11.67
N HIS A 57 12.52 9.01 12.94
CA HIS A 57 11.75 9.88 13.84
C HIS A 57 12.41 11.27 13.96
N ARG A 58 13.72 11.32 14.20
CA ARG A 58 14.47 12.58 14.34
C ARG A 58 14.67 13.31 13.02
N GLN A 59 14.99 12.61 11.94
CA GLN A 59 15.49 13.21 10.70
C GLN A 59 14.39 13.44 9.64
N CYS A 60 13.25 12.76 9.74
CA CYS A 60 12.20 12.83 8.72
C CYS A 60 10.82 13.08 9.33
N LEU A 61 10.47 12.37 10.41
CA LEU A 61 9.15 12.42 11.03
C LEU A 61 8.93 13.70 11.82
N ALA A 62 9.88 14.14 12.66
CA ALA A 62 9.74 15.36 13.45
C ALA A 62 9.71 16.66 12.60
N PRO A 63 10.50 16.80 11.52
CA PRO A 63 10.37 17.91 10.57
C PRO A 63 9.08 17.82 9.75
N ALA A 64 8.74 16.64 9.19
CA ALA A 64 7.49 16.47 8.45
C ALA A 64 6.25 16.68 9.32
N TRP A 65 6.31 16.33 10.60
CA TRP A 65 5.29 16.61 11.61
C TRP A 65 5.10 18.12 11.82
N LYS A 66 6.20 18.87 11.99
CA LYS A 66 6.16 20.34 12.05
C LYS A 66 5.60 20.96 10.75
N SER A 67 6.02 20.47 9.58
CA SER A 67 5.54 20.94 8.27
C SER A 67 4.07 20.59 8.01
N MET A 68 3.61 19.43 8.48
CA MET A 68 2.21 19.00 8.39
C MET A 68 1.32 19.72 9.40
N SER A 69 1.81 20.08 10.58
CA SER A 69 1.07 20.96 11.50
C SER A 69 0.88 22.37 10.92
N ALA A 70 1.87 22.88 10.16
CA ALA A 70 1.74 24.13 9.42
C ALA A 70 0.80 24.01 8.20
N ALA A 71 0.80 22.87 7.50
CA ALA A 71 -0.15 22.58 6.43
C ALA A 71 -1.58 22.30 6.93
N GLY A 72 -1.72 21.77 8.15
CA GLY A 72 -2.99 21.55 8.83
C GLY A 72 -3.70 22.85 9.22
N ALA A 73 -2.94 23.93 9.47
CA ALA A 73 -3.51 25.27 9.64
C ALA A 73 -3.98 25.90 8.31
N ALA A 74 -3.35 25.54 7.18
CA ALA A 74 -3.73 26.01 5.84
C ALA A 74 -4.88 25.20 5.20
N ALA A 75 -5.21 24.02 5.72
CA ALA A 75 -6.30 23.16 5.24
C ALA A 75 -7.70 23.73 5.51
N TYR A 76 -7.80 24.81 6.31
CA TYR A 76 -9.08 25.45 6.66
C TYR A 76 -9.58 26.46 5.61
N GLN A 77 -8.78 26.90 4.62
CA GLN A 77 -9.19 27.97 3.68
C GLN A 77 -8.98 27.70 2.17
N GLY A 78 -9.38 26.52 1.68
CA GLY A 78 -9.76 26.40 0.27
C GLY A 78 -8.83 25.54 -0.59
N GLY A 79 -9.39 24.42 -1.05
CA GLY A 79 -8.74 23.32 -1.75
C GLY A 79 -8.14 23.61 -3.14
N VAL A 80 -7.89 24.87 -3.51
CA VAL A 80 -7.13 25.22 -4.74
C VAL A 80 -5.89 26.05 -4.40
N SER A 81 -5.93 26.89 -3.37
CA SER A 81 -4.76 27.56 -2.77
C SER A 81 -3.82 26.54 -2.09
N ALA A 82 -4.39 25.50 -1.47
CA ALA A 82 -3.64 24.42 -0.82
C ALA A 82 -2.64 23.72 -1.74
N GLY A 83 -2.94 23.55 -3.04
CA GLY A 83 -2.00 22.94 -3.99
C GLY A 83 -0.72 23.75 -4.20
N ASN A 84 -0.81 25.08 -4.17
CA ASN A 84 0.32 25.98 -4.34
C ASN A 84 1.11 26.18 -3.05
N THR A 85 0.45 26.26 -1.90
CA THR A 85 1.11 26.38 -0.59
C THR A 85 1.80 25.07 -0.18
N ILE A 86 1.19 23.92 -0.46
CA ILE A 86 1.82 22.60 -0.27
C ILE A 86 3.09 22.49 -1.12
N LYS A 87 3.08 22.98 -2.38
CA LYS A 87 4.27 23.03 -3.23
C LYS A 87 5.36 23.92 -2.60
N HIS A 88 5.01 25.10 -2.09
CA HIS A 88 5.98 26.03 -1.51
C HIS A 88 6.57 25.53 -0.19
N THR A 89 5.73 25.02 0.73
CA THR A 89 6.16 24.49 2.04
C THR A 89 6.89 23.14 1.90
N ALA A 90 6.50 22.29 0.95
CA ALA A 90 7.25 21.08 0.62
C ALA A 90 8.63 21.43 0.07
N VAL A 91 8.75 22.46 -0.78
CA VAL A 91 10.03 22.95 -1.32
C VAL A 91 10.90 23.59 -0.21
N GLN A 92 10.30 24.31 0.74
CA GLN A 92 11.04 24.93 1.86
C GLN A 92 11.49 23.90 2.91
N SER A 93 10.62 23.00 3.36
CA SER A 93 11.03 21.90 4.25
C SER A 93 12.02 20.95 3.56
N TRP A 94 11.95 20.84 2.23
CA TRP A 94 12.94 20.16 1.41
C TRP A 94 14.29 20.87 1.41
N ALA A 95 14.34 22.21 1.32
CA ALA A 95 15.58 22.98 1.42
C ALA A 95 16.25 22.82 2.80
N ASP A 96 15.46 22.81 3.88
CA ASP A 96 15.96 22.65 5.25
C ASP A 96 16.45 21.22 5.55
N THR A 97 15.82 20.21 4.92
CA THR A 97 16.24 18.80 5.02
C THR A 97 17.45 18.52 4.11
N ALA A 98 17.54 19.20 2.96
CA ALA A 98 18.65 19.11 2.02
C ALA A 98 19.98 19.58 2.63
N ALA A 99 19.93 20.60 3.49
CA ALA A 99 21.10 21.15 4.17
C ALA A 99 21.74 20.20 5.20
N ASN A 100 21.03 19.16 5.65
CA ASN A 100 21.45 18.26 6.72
C ASN A 100 21.68 16.80 6.28
N LEU A 101 21.63 16.49 4.98
CA LEU A 101 21.82 15.14 4.45
C LEU A 101 23.18 14.95 3.76
N PRO A 102 23.81 13.76 3.84
CA PRO A 102 25.23 13.57 3.49
C PRO A 102 25.57 13.72 2.00
N SER A 103 24.59 13.92 1.10
CA SER A 103 24.82 14.31 -0.29
C SER A 103 23.55 14.82 -0.98
N GLY A 104 23.66 15.89 -1.78
CA GLY A 104 22.52 16.48 -2.51
C GLY A 104 21.81 15.53 -3.50
N ARG A 105 22.47 14.44 -3.92
CA ARG A 105 21.88 13.40 -4.79
C ARG A 105 20.86 12.53 -4.06
N SER A 106 21.17 12.12 -2.82
CA SER A 106 20.26 11.36 -1.96
C SER A 106 19.03 12.18 -1.57
N THR A 107 19.22 13.49 -1.36
CA THR A 107 18.18 14.48 -1.06
C THR A 107 17.18 14.65 -2.21
N LEU A 108 17.63 14.77 -3.46
CA LEU A 108 16.73 14.93 -4.61
C LEU A 108 15.89 13.67 -4.86
N ALA A 109 16.49 12.49 -4.71
CA ALA A 109 15.75 11.23 -4.81
C ALA A 109 14.69 11.09 -3.70
N ALA A 110 15.02 11.48 -2.47
CA ALA A 110 14.07 11.53 -1.37
C ALA A 110 12.92 12.52 -1.64
N ALA A 111 13.22 13.69 -2.20
CA ALA A 111 12.22 14.69 -2.60
C ALA A 111 11.25 14.15 -3.66
N GLY A 112 11.79 13.55 -4.71
CA GLY A 112 10.99 12.90 -5.76
C GLY A 112 10.08 11.82 -5.19
N GLN A 113 10.61 11.02 -4.26
CA GLN A 113 9.83 10.01 -3.58
C GLN A 113 8.69 10.60 -2.74
N THR A 114 8.99 11.65 -1.97
CA THR A 114 8.00 12.34 -1.14
C THR A 114 6.88 12.91 -1.99
N LEU A 115 7.21 13.68 -3.03
CA LEU A 115 6.24 14.25 -3.97
C LEU A 115 5.42 13.16 -4.66
N GLN A 116 6.08 12.06 -5.08
CA GLN A 116 5.39 10.93 -5.71
C GLN A 116 4.40 10.29 -4.75
N GLN A 117 4.73 10.08 -3.47
CA GLN A 117 3.79 9.49 -2.52
C GLN A 117 2.68 10.46 -2.10
N MET A 118 2.93 11.76 -2.05
CA MET A 118 1.87 12.75 -1.84
C MET A 118 0.80 12.65 -2.94
N VAL A 119 1.23 12.61 -4.20
CA VAL A 119 0.31 12.49 -5.34
C VAL A 119 -0.31 11.10 -5.40
N THR A 120 0.50 10.04 -5.36
CA THR A 120 0.03 8.68 -5.64
C THR A 120 -0.53 7.93 -4.44
N CYS A 121 -0.36 8.43 -3.22
CA CYS A 121 -0.93 7.85 -2.01
C CYS A 121 -1.80 8.87 -1.27
N GLY A 122 -1.30 10.08 -1.03
CA GLY A 122 -1.99 11.12 -0.27
C GLY A 122 -3.32 11.53 -0.92
N LEU A 123 -3.31 11.93 -2.19
CA LEU A 123 -4.54 12.32 -2.91
C LEU A 123 -5.57 11.17 -2.99
N PRO A 124 -5.21 9.93 -3.38
CA PRO A 124 -6.09 8.77 -3.26
C PRO A 124 -6.64 8.53 -1.86
N THR A 125 -5.83 8.77 -0.82
CA THR A 125 -6.28 8.61 0.56
C THR A 125 -7.29 9.68 0.93
N TYR A 126 -7.06 10.92 0.54
CA TYR A 126 -8.03 11.98 0.78
C TYR A 126 -9.35 11.67 0.07
N ALA A 127 -9.30 11.37 -1.23
CA ALA A 127 -10.49 11.06 -2.04
C ALA A 127 -11.28 9.87 -1.49
N ARG A 128 -10.62 8.77 -1.10
CA ARG A 128 -11.31 7.61 -0.52
C ARG A 128 -11.95 7.93 0.82
N GLU A 129 -11.36 8.78 1.65
CA GLU A 129 -11.92 9.12 2.98
C GLU A 129 -13.14 10.03 2.84
N VAL A 130 -13.09 10.99 1.92
CA VAL A 130 -14.24 11.83 1.57
C VAL A 130 -15.39 10.95 1.07
N ALA A 131 -15.12 10.10 0.08
CA ALA A 131 -16.12 9.18 -0.44
C ALA A 131 -16.67 8.26 0.64
N PHE A 132 -15.80 7.66 1.45
CA PHE A 132 -16.18 6.77 2.55
C PHE A 132 -17.17 7.43 3.51
N MET A 133 -16.85 8.61 4.04
CA MET A 133 -17.68 9.26 5.05
C MET A 133 -18.98 9.80 4.44
N HIS A 134 -18.97 10.31 3.21
CA HIS A 134 -20.21 10.71 2.53
C HIS A 134 -21.10 9.52 2.19
N THR A 135 -20.54 8.43 1.68
CA THR A 135 -21.27 7.20 1.39
C THR A 135 -21.85 6.61 2.67
N TYR A 136 -21.09 6.58 3.76
CA TYR A 136 -21.61 6.14 5.05
C TYR A 136 -22.80 7.00 5.50
N SER A 137 -22.65 8.33 5.54
CA SER A 137 -23.71 9.22 5.99
C SER A 137 -24.97 9.13 5.10
N ALA A 138 -24.81 8.88 3.80
CA ALA A 138 -25.93 8.68 2.89
C ALA A 138 -26.63 7.31 3.07
N LEU A 139 -25.87 6.27 3.41
CA LEU A 139 -26.39 4.91 3.56
C LEU A 139 -26.99 4.63 4.93
N ALA A 140 -26.45 5.24 6.00
CA ALA A 140 -26.81 4.95 7.38
C ALA A 140 -28.31 5.19 7.68
N ASP A 141 -28.86 6.32 7.22
CA ASP A 141 -30.29 6.66 7.34
C ASP A 141 -31.12 6.17 6.12
N GLY A 142 -30.45 5.56 5.14
CA GLY A 142 -30.96 5.26 3.80
C GLY A 142 -31.21 3.77 3.58
N LEU A 143 -30.59 3.22 2.52
CA LEU A 143 -30.76 1.83 2.10
C LEU A 143 -30.49 0.84 3.25
N ALA A 144 -29.47 1.08 4.07
CA ALA A 144 -29.06 0.15 5.11
C ALA A 144 -30.09 0.02 6.25
N GLN A 145 -30.80 1.11 6.58
CA GLN A 145 -31.84 1.09 7.59
C GLN A 145 -33.20 0.67 7.01
N LYS A 146 -33.54 1.14 5.80
CA LYS A 146 -34.86 0.92 5.19
C LYS A 146 -34.99 -0.43 4.46
N SER A 147 -33.88 -0.97 3.95
CA SER A 147 -33.83 -2.28 3.29
C SER A 147 -32.52 -3.01 3.64
N PRO A 148 -32.42 -3.55 4.86
CA PRO A 148 -31.25 -4.32 5.30
C PRO A 148 -30.89 -5.47 4.35
N GLY A 149 -31.89 -6.19 3.83
CA GLY A 149 -31.69 -7.24 2.83
C GLY A 149 -31.14 -6.71 1.50
N GLY A 150 -31.58 -5.53 1.04
CA GLY A 150 -31.02 -4.88 -0.14
C GLY A 150 -29.57 -4.42 0.06
N ALA A 151 -29.23 -3.92 1.25
CA ALA A 151 -27.85 -3.59 1.59
C ALA A 151 -26.94 -4.82 1.61
N LEU A 152 -27.39 -5.94 2.20
CA LEU A 152 -26.65 -7.21 2.20
C LEU A 152 -26.48 -7.77 0.78
N ALA A 153 -27.50 -7.70 -0.06
CA ALA A 153 -27.41 -8.13 -1.46
C ALA A 153 -26.38 -7.28 -2.24
N LEU A 154 -26.35 -5.97 -2.02
CA LEU A 154 -25.34 -5.09 -2.63
C LEU A 154 -23.92 -5.43 -2.13
N GLN A 155 -23.74 -5.70 -0.83
CA GLN A 155 -22.46 -6.16 -0.29
C GLN A 155 -22.01 -7.45 -0.97
N ALA A 156 -22.90 -8.44 -1.09
CA ALA A 156 -22.61 -9.70 -1.79
C ALA A 156 -22.22 -9.49 -3.25
N ALA A 157 -22.91 -8.59 -3.97
CA ALA A 157 -22.55 -8.26 -5.34
C ALA A 157 -21.14 -7.63 -5.45
N ILE A 158 -20.81 -6.69 -4.55
CA ILE A 158 -19.47 -6.07 -4.50
C ILE A 158 -18.42 -7.12 -4.14
N SER A 159 -18.66 -7.96 -3.14
CA SER A 159 -17.77 -9.05 -2.72
C SER A 159 -17.49 -10.03 -3.87
N LEU A 160 -18.53 -10.43 -4.61
CA LEU A 160 -18.37 -11.30 -5.77
C LEU A 160 -17.58 -10.62 -6.88
N ALA A 161 -17.84 -9.35 -7.16
CA ALA A 161 -17.10 -8.59 -8.17
C ALA A 161 -15.62 -8.42 -7.80
N THR A 162 -15.30 -8.15 -6.53
CA THR A 162 -13.91 -8.03 -6.06
C THR A 162 -13.20 -9.37 -6.13
N VAL A 163 -13.81 -10.48 -5.71
CA VAL A 163 -13.23 -11.84 -5.86
C VAL A 163 -13.06 -12.21 -7.33
N ALA A 164 -14.06 -11.93 -8.17
CA ALA A 164 -14.00 -12.17 -9.61
C ALA A 164 -12.82 -11.43 -10.27
N SER A 165 -12.52 -10.20 -9.83
CA SER A 165 -11.35 -9.47 -10.32
C SER A 165 -10.02 -10.18 -10.03
N HIS A 166 -9.92 -10.96 -8.95
CA HIS A 166 -8.73 -11.76 -8.68
C HIS A 166 -8.62 -12.96 -9.63
N VAL A 167 -9.73 -13.66 -9.85
CA VAL A 167 -9.77 -14.93 -10.58
C VAL A 167 -9.73 -14.72 -12.10
N TYR A 168 -10.50 -13.76 -12.60
CA TYR A 168 -10.69 -13.56 -14.05
C TYR A 168 -9.83 -12.44 -14.62
N VAL A 169 -9.30 -11.55 -13.79
CA VAL A 169 -8.45 -10.44 -14.25
C VAL A 169 -7.02 -10.63 -13.76
N ARG A 170 -6.77 -10.55 -12.44
CA ARG A 170 -5.38 -10.54 -11.93
C ARG A 170 -4.62 -11.83 -12.25
N GLN A 171 -5.13 -13.00 -11.86
CA GLN A 171 -4.41 -14.26 -12.01
C GLN A 171 -4.04 -14.57 -13.49
N PRO A 172 -4.99 -14.52 -14.46
CA PRO A 172 -4.67 -14.75 -15.86
C PRO A 172 -3.61 -13.80 -16.39
N ARG A 173 -3.56 -12.56 -15.89
CA ARG A 173 -2.56 -11.57 -16.29
C ARG A 173 -1.16 -11.89 -15.79
N LEU A 174 -1.03 -12.55 -14.65
CA LEU A 174 0.25 -13.08 -14.18
C LEU A 174 0.72 -14.24 -15.07
N ASP A 175 -0.22 -15.07 -15.50
CA ASP A 175 0.04 -16.32 -16.25
C ASP A 175 0.13 -16.13 -17.77
N ARG A 176 0.03 -14.89 -18.28
CA ARG A 176 0.05 -14.57 -19.73
C ARG A 176 1.26 -15.09 -20.49
N LEU A 177 2.39 -15.24 -19.80
CA LEU A 177 3.63 -15.77 -20.38
C LEU A 177 3.75 -17.28 -20.16
N GLY A 178 2.66 -17.95 -19.76
CA GLY A 178 2.60 -19.33 -19.31
C GLY A 178 2.71 -19.44 -17.78
N THR A 179 2.07 -20.46 -17.20
CA THR A 179 2.14 -20.77 -15.76
C THR A 179 3.56 -21.14 -15.30
N GLU A 180 4.39 -21.59 -16.24
CA GLU A 180 5.81 -21.94 -16.04
C GLU A 180 6.76 -20.77 -16.34
N SER A 181 6.24 -19.56 -16.55
CA SER A 181 7.05 -18.40 -16.94
C SER A 181 8.11 -18.08 -15.89
N THR A 182 9.38 -18.21 -16.29
CA THR A 182 10.53 -17.82 -15.46
C THR A 182 10.57 -16.32 -15.19
N VAL A 183 9.95 -15.49 -16.04
CA VAL A 183 9.88 -14.03 -15.88
C VAL A 183 9.09 -13.65 -14.63
N ALA A 184 7.92 -14.25 -14.44
CA ALA A 184 7.07 -13.98 -13.28
C ALA A 184 7.79 -14.39 -12.00
N VAL A 185 8.40 -15.58 -11.99
CA VAL A 185 9.11 -16.14 -10.84
C VAL A 185 10.33 -15.31 -10.49
N ARG A 186 11.16 -14.95 -11.49
CA ARG A 186 12.30 -14.05 -11.30
C ARG A 186 11.86 -12.69 -10.75
N GLY A 187 10.75 -12.14 -11.24
CA GLY A 187 10.17 -10.90 -10.68
C GLY A 187 9.71 -11.06 -9.24
N HIS A 188 9.06 -12.17 -8.90
CA HIS A 188 8.57 -12.45 -7.54
C HIS A 188 9.70 -12.45 -6.50
N PHE A 189 10.82 -13.08 -6.83
CA PHE A 189 11.98 -13.22 -5.95
C PHE A 189 13.08 -12.17 -6.17
N ALA A 190 12.86 -11.23 -7.10
CA ALA A 190 13.84 -10.23 -7.53
C ALA A 190 15.19 -10.83 -7.97
N LEU A 191 15.15 -11.86 -8.82
CA LEU A 191 16.31 -12.57 -9.35
C LEU A 191 16.73 -12.06 -10.73
N SER A 192 18.03 -11.90 -10.92
CA SER A 192 18.63 -11.79 -12.25
C SER A 192 18.50 -13.10 -13.03
N GLU A 193 18.83 -13.07 -14.33
CA GLU A 193 18.87 -14.29 -15.14
C GLU A 193 19.97 -15.24 -14.70
N SER A 194 21.17 -14.70 -14.43
CA SER A 194 22.30 -15.47 -13.94
C SER A 194 22.01 -16.12 -12.58
N GLN A 195 21.34 -15.40 -11.68
CA GLN A 195 20.93 -15.94 -10.38
C GLN A 195 19.91 -17.08 -10.54
N TRP A 196 18.95 -16.95 -11.46
CA TRP A 196 17.99 -18.00 -11.74
C TRP A 196 18.66 -19.24 -12.34
N ASN A 197 19.51 -19.05 -13.35
CA ASN A 197 20.20 -20.14 -14.04
C ASN A 197 21.22 -20.86 -13.15
N ALA A 198 21.71 -20.22 -12.09
CA ALA A 198 22.57 -20.83 -11.08
C ALA A 198 21.81 -21.73 -10.09
N LEU A 199 20.48 -21.64 -10.02
CA LEU A 199 19.67 -22.52 -9.17
C LEU A 199 19.55 -23.91 -9.80
N GLY A 200 19.61 -24.95 -8.98
CA GLY A 200 19.30 -26.33 -9.41
C GLY A 200 17.83 -26.48 -9.81
N ALA A 201 17.51 -27.54 -10.58
CA ALA A 201 16.16 -27.77 -11.10
C ALA A 201 15.09 -27.83 -9.97
N ASP A 202 15.40 -28.50 -8.86
CA ASP A 202 14.50 -28.59 -7.70
C ASP A 202 14.25 -27.22 -7.05
N GLN A 203 15.30 -26.39 -6.96
CA GLN A 203 15.19 -25.04 -6.41
C GLN A 203 14.35 -24.15 -7.32
N GLN A 204 14.54 -24.24 -8.63
CA GLN A 204 13.71 -23.51 -9.60
C GLN A 204 12.25 -23.92 -9.45
N GLN A 205 11.96 -25.22 -9.39
CA GLN A 205 10.59 -25.73 -9.22
C GLN A 205 9.97 -25.27 -7.90
N ALA A 206 10.68 -25.37 -6.78
CA ALA A 206 10.21 -24.90 -5.49
C ALA A 206 9.85 -23.40 -5.52
N ARG A 207 10.62 -22.58 -6.24
CA ARG A 207 10.31 -21.15 -6.45
C ARG A 207 9.08 -20.93 -7.31
N ARG A 208 8.87 -21.69 -8.40
CA ARG A 208 7.63 -21.61 -9.20
C ARG A 208 6.41 -21.88 -8.33
N GLU A 209 6.45 -22.96 -7.57
CA GLU A 209 5.35 -23.36 -6.70
C GLU A 209 5.11 -22.34 -5.58
N GLN A 210 6.18 -21.80 -4.98
CA GLN A 210 6.06 -20.77 -3.95
C GLN A 210 5.40 -19.50 -4.50
N MET A 211 5.80 -19.03 -5.69
CA MET A 211 5.14 -17.89 -6.35
C MET A 211 3.65 -18.18 -6.60
N GLN A 212 3.31 -19.37 -7.11
CA GLN A 212 1.91 -19.75 -7.34
C GLN A 212 1.11 -19.86 -6.03
N ARG A 213 1.70 -20.39 -4.96
CA ARG A 213 1.10 -20.40 -3.61
C ARG A 213 0.87 -18.98 -3.10
N ASP A 214 1.86 -18.10 -3.21
CA ASP A 214 1.76 -16.71 -2.78
C ASP A 214 0.69 -15.95 -3.59
N SER A 215 0.64 -16.11 -4.92
CA SER A 215 -0.41 -15.54 -5.76
C SER A 215 -1.80 -16.04 -5.38
N ARG A 216 -1.96 -17.33 -5.05
CA ARG A 216 -3.22 -17.88 -4.52
C ARG A 216 -3.56 -17.30 -3.15
N ASN A 217 -2.56 -17.09 -2.28
CA ASN A 217 -2.75 -16.47 -0.97
C ASN A 217 -3.26 -15.03 -1.07
N VAL A 218 -2.84 -14.25 -2.09
CA VAL A 218 -3.44 -12.92 -2.36
C VAL A 218 -4.95 -13.03 -2.61
N THR A 219 -5.38 -14.00 -3.42
CA THR A 219 -6.82 -14.25 -3.66
C THR A 219 -7.53 -14.76 -2.41
N ARG A 220 -6.89 -15.64 -1.63
CA ARG A 220 -7.45 -16.13 -0.35
C ARG A 220 -7.64 -15.00 0.65
N ASN A 221 -6.72 -14.05 0.72
CA ASN A 221 -6.86 -12.88 1.60
C ASN A 221 -8.06 -12.02 1.21
N GLN A 222 -8.33 -11.85 -0.08
CA GLN A 222 -9.54 -11.19 -0.56
C GLN A 222 -10.80 -11.97 -0.16
N ILE A 223 -10.83 -13.28 -0.41
CA ILE A 223 -11.97 -14.13 -0.03
C ILE A 223 -12.22 -14.07 1.48
N ALA A 224 -11.17 -14.14 2.30
CA ALA A 224 -11.28 -14.05 3.76
C ALA A 224 -11.84 -12.68 4.20
N ALA A 225 -11.38 -11.59 3.59
CA ALA A 225 -11.90 -10.26 3.87
C ALA A 225 -13.40 -10.15 3.55
N GLU A 226 -13.81 -10.65 2.38
CA GLU A 226 -15.21 -10.61 1.95
C GLU A 226 -16.10 -11.55 2.79
N ALA A 227 -15.60 -12.71 3.19
CA ALA A 227 -16.32 -13.59 4.11
C ALA A 227 -16.59 -12.90 5.46
N ILE A 228 -15.60 -12.17 6.00
CA ILE A 228 -15.78 -11.36 7.22
C ILE A 228 -16.80 -10.25 6.97
N TYR A 229 -16.71 -9.49 5.87
CA TYR A 229 -17.68 -8.44 5.56
C TYR A 229 -19.11 -8.97 5.44
N LEU A 230 -19.31 -10.09 4.75
CA LEU A 230 -20.63 -10.70 4.62
C LEU A 230 -21.14 -11.24 5.95
N GLY A 231 -20.27 -11.82 6.78
CA GLY A 231 -20.63 -12.25 8.13
C GLY A 231 -21.07 -11.07 9.01
N LEU A 232 -20.30 -9.96 9.00
CA LEU A 232 -20.66 -8.74 9.72
C LEU A 232 -21.91 -8.06 9.14
N GLY A 233 -22.12 -8.13 7.82
CA GLY A 233 -23.29 -7.59 7.14
C GLY A 233 -24.56 -8.36 7.47
N ALA A 234 -24.48 -9.69 7.48
CA ALA A 234 -25.56 -10.56 7.94
C ALA A 234 -25.87 -10.32 9.43
N LEU A 235 -24.83 -10.14 10.26
CA LEU A 235 -24.98 -9.79 11.67
C LEU A 235 -25.69 -8.43 11.85
N GLY A 236 -25.29 -7.42 11.08
CA GLY A 236 -25.94 -6.11 11.07
C GLY A 236 -27.40 -6.20 10.64
N THR A 237 -27.67 -6.95 9.57
CA THR A 237 -29.03 -7.23 9.07
C THR A 237 -29.90 -7.90 10.15
N ALA A 238 -29.40 -8.95 10.79
CA ALA A 238 -30.12 -9.68 11.82
C ALA A 238 -30.40 -8.84 13.07
N ARG A 239 -29.53 -7.87 13.39
CA ARG A 239 -29.69 -6.94 14.52
C ARG A 239 -30.51 -5.68 14.18
N GLY A 240 -30.87 -5.47 12.91
CA GLY A 240 -31.42 -4.19 12.46
C GLY A 240 -30.42 -3.03 12.56
N ASP A 241 -29.12 -3.33 12.59
CA ASP A 241 -28.04 -2.34 12.65
C ASP A 241 -27.66 -1.86 11.24
N GLY A 242 -28.43 -0.87 10.78
CA GLY A 242 -28.18 -0.19 9.51
C GLY A 242 -26.84 0.55 9.48
N ALA A 243 -26.32 0.99 10.63
CA ALA A 243 -25.05 1.69 10.72
C ALA A 243 -23.88 0.75 10.43
N LEU A 244 -23.88 -0.46 10.99
CA LEU A 244 -22.88 -1.49 10.68
C LEU A 244 -22.90 -1.84 9.18
N SER A 245 -24.10 -2.05 8.62
CA SER A 245 -24.26 -2.39 7.20
C SER A 245 -23.77 -1.26 6.27
N ALA A 246 -24.08 -0.01 6.60
CA ALA A 246 -23.59 1.17 5.88
C ALA A 246 -22.06 1.30 5.96
N ARG A 247 -21.47 1.03 7.14
CA ARG A 247 -20.02 1.07 7.35
C ARG A 247 -19.28 0.05 6.49
N ILE A 248 -19.80 -1.17 6.38
CA ILE A 248 -19.21 -2.24 5.56
C ILE A 248 -19.22 -1.83 4.08
N LEU A 249 -20.38 -1.44 3.54
CA LEU A 249 -20.52 -0.99 2.15
C LEU A 249 -19.59 0.18 1.82
N ALA A 250 -19.60 1.20 2.68
CA ALA A 250 -18.76 2.37 2.51
C ALA A 250 -17.27 1.99 2.53
N THR A 251 -16.87 1.01 3.34
CA THR A 251 -15.48 0.57 3.42
C THR A 251 -15.05 -0.25 2.21
N GLN A 252 -15.91 -1.14 1.68
CA GLN A 252 -15.61 -1.85 0.44
C GLN A 252 -15.37 -0.84 -0.71
N LEU A 253 -16.23 0.18 -0.82
CA LEU A 253 -16.08 1.25 -1.81
C LEU A 253 -14.79 2.06 -1.59
N ARG A 254 -14.49 2.43 -0.34
CA ARG A 254 -13.25 3.11 0.05
C ARG A 254 -12.00 2.36 -0.43
N ASN A 255 -11.98 1.03 -0.28
CA ASN A 255 -10.84 0.20 -0.66
C ASN A 255 -10.68 0.12 -2.18
N VAL A 256 -11.78 -0.07 -2.92
CA VAL A 256 -11.77 -0.08 -4.38
C VAL A 256 -11.34 1.27 -4.94
N LEU A 257 -11.93 2.37 -4.46
CA LEU A 257 -11.60 3.72 -4.89
C LEU A 257 -10.12 4.04 -4.63
N TYR A 258 -9.61 3.67 -3.46
CA TYR A 258 -8.20 3.85 -3.14
C TYR A 258 -7.28 3.10 -4.10
N ALA A 259 -7.56 1.83 -4.33
CA ALA A 259 -6.74 0.99 -5.19
C ALA A 259 -6.71 1.54 -6.61
N VAL A 260 -7.87 1.78 -7.22
CA VAL A 260 -7.96 2.27 -8.60
C VAL A 260 -7.30 3.64 -8.73
N SER A 261 -7.60 4.60 -7.85
CA SER A 261 -7.02 5.94 -7.93
C SER A 261 -5.50 5.95 -7.71
N ARG A 262 -5.01 5.19 -6.72
CA ARG A 262 -3.57 5.03 -6.47
C ARG A 262 -2.87 4.42 -7.68
N GLU A 263 -3.34 3.29 -8.17
CA GLU A 263 -2.67 2.61 -9.27
C GLU A 263 -2.80 3.39 -10.59
N THR A 264 -3.86 4.20 -10.78
CA THR A 264 -3.97 5.16 -11.88
C THR A 264 -2.87 6.21 -11.81
N LEU A 265 -2.71 6.88 -10.67
CA LEU A 265 -1.68 7.92 -10.53
C LEU A 265 -0.27 7.32 -10.61
N GLN A 266 -0.04 6.11 -10.09
CA GLN A 266 1.25 5.41 -10.24
C GLN A 266 1.50 4.92 -11.66
N ALA A 267 0.45 4.65 -12.45
CA ALA A 267 0.54 4.34 -13.87
C ALA A 267 0.83 5.56 -14.74
N SER A 268 0.54 6.78 -14.25
CA SER A 268 0.71 8.03 -15.00
C SER A 268 1.96 8.83 -14.60
N LEU A 269 2.48 8.66 -13.38
CA LEU A 269 3.57 9.48 -12.82
C LEU A 269 4.65 8.61 -12.16
N SER A 270 5.91 8.89 -12.49
CA SER A 270 7.04 8.59 -11.61
C SER A 270 7.92 9.83 -11.47
N LEU A 271 8.39 10.11 -10.25
CA LEU A 271 9.36 11.18 -9.96
C LEU A 271 10.72 10.64 -9.51
N THR A 272 10.86 9.31 -9.56
CA THR A 272 12.04 8.61 -9.10
C THR A 272 12.51 7.63 -10.17
N GLY A 273 13.82 7.45 -10.22
CA GLY A 273 14.46 6.45 -11.04
C GLY A 273 15.66 5.86 -10.32
N LYS A 274 16.33 4.93 -11.00
CA LYS A 274 17.59 4.35 -10.56
C LYS A 274 18.69 4.83 -11.49
N HIS A 275 19.90 4.98 -10.98
CA HIS A 275 21.06 5.35 -11.81
C HIS A 275 21.34 4.23 -12.81
N ASP A 276 21.43 3.00 -12.31
CA ASP A 276 21.52 1.80 -13.13
C ASP A 276 20.26 0.95 -12.93
N HIS A 277 19.38 0.98 -13.93
CA HIS A 277 18.12 0.25 -13.90
C HIS A 277 18.26 -1.22 -14.34
N THR A 278 19.43 -1.62 -14.85
CA THR A 278 19.68 -2.98 -15.32
C THR A 278 20.09 -3.92 -14.17
N LYS A 279 20.59 -3.35 -13.07
CA LYS A 279 21.07 -4.08 -11.89
C LYS A 279 19.99 -4.44 -10.87
N THR A 280 18.80 -3.91 -11.05
CA THR A 280 17.72 -4.00 -10.07
C THR A 280 16.56 -4.86 -10.57
N TYR A 281 16.09 -5.76 -9.72
CA TYR A 281 14.99 -6.67 -10.02
C TYR A 281 13.86 -6.58 -9.00
N GLY A 282 13.91 -5.61 -8.08
CA GLY A 282 13.02 -5.48 -6.93
C GLY A 282 13.71 -5.85 -5.63
N VAL A 283 12.96 -5.91 -4.54
CA VAL A 283 13.49 -6.34 -3.24
C VAL A 283 13.48 -7.88 -3.18
N ASN A 284 14.60 -8.47 -2.75
CA ASN A 284 14.72 -9.93 -2.60
C ASN A 284 13.94 -10.46 -1.38
N GLU A 285 13.81 -11.79 -1.29
CA GLU A 285 13.04 -12.44 -0.23
C GLU A 285 13.56 -12.14 1.19
N ASP A 286 14.88 -12.12 1.37
CA ASP A 286 15.53 -11.90 2.68
C ASP A 286 15.12 -10.57 3.32
N ASN A 287 14.92 -9.55 2.48
CA ASN A 287 14.54 -8.21 2.91
C ASN A 287 13.02 -8.02 3.06
N MET A 288 12.20 -8.87 2.45
CA MET A 288 10.73 -8.73 2.49
C MET A 288 10.15 -8.96 3.88
N ALA A 289 10.73 -9.86 4.67
CA ALA A 289 10.28 -10.10 6.05
C ALA A 289 10.49 -8.86 6.93
N MET A 290 11.67 -8.22 6.82
CA MET A 290 11.97 -6.98 7.53
C MET A 290 11.03 -5.85 7.12
N LEU A 291 10.75 -5.70 5.82
CA LEU A 291 9.80 -4.72 5.32
C LEU A 291 8.38 -4.97 5.84
N GLY A 292 7.94 -6.23 5.92
CA GLY A 292 6.64 -6.59 6.50
C GLY A 292 6.53 -6.18 7.96
N TRP A 293 7.56 -6.45 8.77
CA TRP A 293 7.62 -6.01 10.16
C TRP A 293 7.61 -4.49 10.29
N ALA A 294 8.45 -3.79 9.52
CA ALA A 294 8.48 -2.33 9.52
C ALA A 294 7.11 -1.75 9.14
N TYR A 295 6.47 -2.30 8.10
CA TYR A 295 5.16 -1.85 7.65
C TYR A 295 4.06 -2.09 8.70
N GLY A 296 4.07 -3.26 9.36
CA GLY A 296 3.17 -3.55 10.47
C GLY A 296 3.35 -2.57 11.63
N ALA A 297 4.61 -2.33 12.06
CA ALA A 297 4.92 -1.40 13.14
C ALA A 297 4.51 0.05 12.82
N MET A 298 4.74 0.50 11.58
CA MET A 298 4.30 1.82 11.11
C MET A 298 2.78 1.92 11.09
N THR A 299 2.09 0.88 10.60
CA THR A 299 0.62 0.81 10.58
C THR A 299 0.05 0.91 12.00
N LEU A 300 0.61 0.15 12.95
CA LEU A 300 0.19 0.17 14.35
C LEU A 300 0.36 1.56 14.97
N SER A 301 1.56 2.12 14.85
CA SER A 301 1.90 3.43 15.43
C SER A 301 1.03 4.53 14.85
N MET A 302 0.82 4.53 13.53
CA MET A 302 -0.01 5.52 12.86
C MET A 302 -1.50 5.36 13.18
N GLY A 303 -1.98 4.13 13.41
CA GLY A 303 -3.33 3.88 13.92
C GLY A 303 -3.57 4.57 15.26
N PHE A 304 -2.65 4.41 16.23
CA PHE A 304 -2.76 5.07 17.53
C PHE A 304 -2.72 6.60 17.45
N ILE A 305 -1.81 7.13 16.63
CA ILE A 305 -1.69 8.57 16.44
C ILE A 305 -2.98 9.11 15.80
N GLN A 306 -3.51 8.43 14.78
CA GLN A 306 -4.76 8.80 14.14
C GLN A 306 -5.95 8.78 15.11
N ASP A 307 -6.08 7.75 15.93
CA ASP A 307 -7.18 7.65 16.91
C ASP A 307 -7.10 8.73 17.99
N SER A 308 -5.88 9.13 18.36
CA SER A 308 -5.66 10.19 19.37
C SER A 308 -5.93 11.59 18.82
N ILE A 309 -5.66 11.82 17.53
CA ILE A 309 -5.65 13.15 16.92
C ILE A 309 -6.93 13.45 16.14
N SER A 310 -7.51 12.46 15.46
CA SER A 310 -8.69 12.66 14.62
C SER A 310 -9.88 13.30 15.37
N PRO A 311 -10.21 12.91 16.61
CA PRO A 311 -11.27 13.59 17.36
C PRO A 311 -10.95 15.04 17.69
N ARG A 312 -9.66 15.39 17.85
CA ARG A 312 -9.19 16.73 18.24
C ARG A 312 -9.14 17.72 17.07
N THR A 313 -9.21 17.23 15.82
CA THR A 313 -9.25 18.11 14.64
C THR A 313 -10.67 18.55 14.30
N LEU A 314 -11.69 17.96 14.94
CA LEU A 314 -13.08 18.35 14.75
C LEU A 314 -13.40 19.68 15.45
N PRO A 315 -14.35 20.47 14.90
CA PRO A 315 -14.88 21.64 15.58
C PRO A 315 -15.42 21.32 16.99
N PRO A 316 -15.36 22.27 17.95
CA PRO A 316 -15.88 22.07 19.30
C PRO A 316 -17.32 21.55 19.33
N GLY A 317 -17.59 20.58 20.21
CA GLY A 317 -18.89 19.94 20.35
C GLY A 317 -19.19 18.84 19.33
N GLN A 318 -18.38 18.66 18.29
CA GLN A 318 -18.54 17.53 17.38
C GLN A 318 -17.77 16.31 17.85
N THR A 319 -18.28 15.11 17.54
CA THR A 319 -17.64 13.85 17.92
C THR A 319 -17.54 12.89 16.74
N LEU A 320 -16.56 11.97 16.84
CA LEU A 320 -16.32 10.91 15.88
C LEU A 320 -16.54 9.55 16.54
N SER A 321 -17.55 8.81 16.07
CA SER A 321 -17.76 7.39 16.40
C SER A 321 -17.67 6.59 15.10
N SER A 322 -16.43 6.29 14.72
CA SER A 322 -16.02 5.96 13.35
C SER A 322 -16.98 5.02 12.58
N PRO A 323 -17.50 5.43 11.41
CA PRO A 323 -17.29 6.72 10.72
C PRO A 323 -18.37 7.78 11.00
N ALA A 324 -19.27 7.58 11.97
CA ALA A 324 -20.33 8.52 12.28
C ALA A 324 -19.77 9.83 12.86
N LEU A 325 -20.27 10.94 12.33
CA LEU A 325 -19.99 12.29 12.80
C LEU A 325 -21.25 12.89 13.40
N THR A 326 -21.15 13.31 14.66
CA THR A 326 -22.29 13.91 15.38
C THR A 326 -21.95 15.30 15.89
N GLY A 327 -22.99 16.13 16.02
CA GLY A 327 -22.90 17.45 16.64
C GLY A 327 -22.98 17.41 18.16
N ALA A 328 -23.03 18.61 18.77
CA ALA A 328 -23.12 18.77 20.22
C ALA A 328 -24.43 18.23 20.81
N ASP A 329 -25.46 18.12 19.98
CA ASP A 329 -26.75 17.50 20.30
C ASP A 329 -26.76 15.97 20.13
N HIS A 330 -25.59 15.37 19.89
CA HIS A 330 -25.39 13.96 19.57
C HIS A 330 -26.16 13.46 18.34
N ARG A 331 -26.65 14.36 17.47
CA ARG A 331 -27.30 13.99 16.22
C ARG A 331 -26.31 13.94 15.06
N PRO A 332 -26.56 13.11 14.03
CA PRO A 332 -25.71 13.08 12.84
C PRO A 332 -25.57 14.46 12.19
N LEU A 333 -24.34 14.86 11.88
CA LEU A 333 -24.09 16.09 11.14
C LEU A 333 -24.67 16.00 9.74
N ARG A 334 -25.14 17.13 9.20
CA ARG A 334 -25.66 17.26 7.83
C ARG A 334 -25.15 18.53 7.15
N GLY A 335 -25.34 18.61 5.83
CA GLY A 335 -25.03 19.80 5.04
C GLY A 335 -23.57 20.23 5.13
N GLU A 336 -23.35 21.55 5.22
CA GLU A 336 -22.01 22.14 5.24
C GLU A 336 -21.17 21.72 6.45
N ALA A 337 -21.79 21.57 7.62
CA ALA A 337 -21.10 21.14 8.84
C ALA A 337 -20.53 19.72 8.69
N LEU A 338 -21.31 18.80 8.13
CA LEU A 338 -20.83 17.46 7.80
C LEU A 338 -19.69 17.51 6.79
N ALA A 339 -19.86 18.25 5.69
CA ALA A 339 -18.86 18.36 4.64
C ALA A 339 -17.53 18.88 5.19
N ARG A 340 -17.54 19.96 5.99
CA ARG A 340 -16.34 20.55 6.59
C ARG A 340 -15.59 19.55 7.48
N SER A 341 -16.30 18.82 8.32
CA SER A 341 -15.71 17.82 9.22
C SER A 341 -15.16 16.61 8.48
N ILE A 342 -15.84 16.18 7.42
CA ILE A 342 -15.34 15.17 6.48
C ILE A 342 -14.02 15.65 5.85
N GLN A 343 -13.95 16.90 5.37
CA GLN A 343 -12.73 17.41 4.75
C GLN A 343 -11.55 17.43 5.73
N THR A 344 -11.76 17.91 6.95
CA THR A 344 -10.71 17.96 7.97
C THR A 344 -10.21 16.57 8.35
N LEU A 345 -11.11 15.61 8.55
CA LEU A 345 -10.74 14.24 8.87
C LEU A 345 -10.07 13.51 7.71
N ALA A 346 -10.60 13.67 6.50
CA ALA A 346 -10.02 13.10 5.30
C ALA A 346 -8.60 13.63 5.06
N GLY A 347 -8.39 14.94 5.22
CA GLY A 347 -7.08 15.58 5.14
C GLY A 347 -6.12 15.03 6.19
N THR A 348 -6.57 14.94 7.45
CA THR A 348 -5.77 14.40 8.56
C THR A 348 -5.32 12.96 8.27
N ARG A 349 -6.26 12.06 7.93
CA ARG A 349 -5.96 10.65 7.62
C ARG A 349 -5.08 10.51 6.37
N ALA A 350 -5.29 11.34 5.35
CA ALA A 350 -4.46 11.38 4.16
C ALA A 350 -3.02 11.77 4.47
N ALA A 351 -2.83 12.77 5.33
CA ALA A 351 -1.53 13.24 5.74
C ALA A 351 -0.74 12.11 6.43
N PHE A 352 -1.33 11.42 7.41
CA PHE A 352 -0.69 10.29 8.10
C PHE A 352 -0.40 9.09 7.20
N ASN A 353 -1.34 8.74 6.30
CA ASN A 353 -1.11 7.64 5.36
C ASN A 353 0.00 7.99 4.36
N THR A 354 0.14 9.27 4.01
CA THR A 354 1.24 9.75 3.16
C THR A 354 2.58 9.56 3.83
N VAL A 355 2.71 9.90 5.12
CA VAL A 355 3.95 9.65 5.89
C VAL A 355 4.33 8.18 5.88
N THR A 356 3.36 7.29 6.12
CA THR A 356 3.57 5.83 6.07
C THR A 356 4.04 5.38 4.68
N ALA A 357 3.47 5.93 3.61
CA ALA A 357 3.83 5.58 2.24
C ALA A 357 5.20 6.13 1.80
N ILE A 358 5.58 7.32 2.28
CA ILE A 358 6.92 7.89 2.08
C ILE A 358 7.95 6.95 2.70
N LEU A 359 7.71 6.58 3.95
CA LEU A 359 8.52 5.65 4.73
C LEU A 359 8.73 4.31 4.05
N ASP A 360 7.62 3.61 3.80
CA ASP A 360 7.59 2.30 3.16
C ASP A 360 8.31 2.34 1.81
N GLY A 361 7.97 3.34 0.99
CA GLY A 361 8.58 3.47 -0.33
C GLY A 361 10.06 3.86 -0.28
N HIS A 362 10.53 4.57 0.75
CA HIS A 362 11.95 4.84 0.96
C HIS A 362 12.69 3.57 1.36
N LEU A 363 12.17 2.81 2.32
CA LEU A 363 12.75 1.55 2.79
C LEU A 363 12.86 0.53 1.64
N GLN A 364 11.77 0.31 0.90
CA GLN A 364 11.77 -0.60 -0.25
C GLN A 364 12.85 -0.23 -1.27
N LYS A 365 12.89 1.04 -1.67
CA LYS A 365 13.86 1.48 -2.68
C LYS A 365 15.29 1.51 -2.14
N HIS A 366 15.49 1.79 -0.86
CA HIS A 366 16.80 1.71 -0.23
C HIS A 366 17.34 0.27 -0.30
N LEU A 367 16.54 -0.72 0.09
CA LEU A 367 16.97 -2.13 0.08
C LEU A 367 17.24 -2.63 -1.34
N ASP A 368 16.33 -2.35 -2.27
CA ASP A 368 16.48 -2.69 -3.68
C ASP A 368 17.74 -2.06 -4.31
N THR A 369 18.00 -0.78 -4.04
CA THR A 369 19.20 -0.12 -4.61
C THR A 369 20.49 -0.56 -3.93
N ARG A 370 20.47 -0.77 -2.61
CA ARG A 370 21.62 -1.27 -1.84
C ARG A 370 22.02 -2.67 -2.27
N GLN A 371 21.07 -3.60 -2.41
CA GLN A 371 21.37 -4.98 -2.84
C GLN A 371 21.90 -5.02 -4.29
N ALA A 372 21.46 -4.10 -5.14
CA ALA A 372 21.86 -3.99 -6.53
C ALA A 372 23.17 -3.20 -6.74
N GLY A 373 23.78 -2.66 -5.67
CA GLY A 373 24.97 -1.81 -5.78
C GLY A 373 24.72 -0.54 -6.61
N THR A 374 23.51 0.01 -6.57
CA THR A 374 23.11 1.23 -7.29
C THR A 374 22.50 2.25 -6.32
N THR A 375 22.08 3.41 -6.83
CA THR A 375 21.45 4.46 -6.03
C THR A 375 20.21 5.01 -6.72
N GLN A 376 19.29 5.53 -5.91
CA GLN A 376 18.12 6.25 -6.41
C GLN A 376 18.53 7.61 -6.99
N ARG A 377 17.73 8.11 -7.92
CA ARG A 377 17.78 9.50 -8.42
C ARG A 377 16.39 10.07 -8.56
N PHE A 378 16.31 11.38 -8.48
CA PHE A 378 15.17 12.11 -9.04
C PHE A 378 15.14 11.87 -10.56
N LYS A 379 14.01 11.41 -11.07
CA LYS A 379 13.76 11.27 -12.51
C LYS A 379 12.27 11.37 -12.75
N ALA A 380 11.81 12.52 -13.22
CA ALA A 380 10.44 12.70 -13.66
C ALA A 380 10.21 11.89 -14.96
N SER A 381 9.14 11.11 -14.98
CA SER A 381 8.64 10.39 -16.14
C SER A 381 7.13 10.61 -16.21
N LEU A 382 6.72 11.41 -17.20
CA LEU A 382 5.38 11.97 -17.33
C LEU A 382 5.00 12.10 -18.81
N PRO A 383 3.81 11.62 -19.24
CA PRO A 383 3.00 10.61 -18.58
C PRO A 383 3.59 9.21 -18.78
N LEU A 384 3.64 8.42 -17.72
CA LEU A 384 3.75 6.97 -17.87
C LEU A 384 2.45 6.44 -18.54
N LYS A 385 2.57 5.37 -19.32
CA LYS A 385 1.44 4.69 -19.99
C LYS A 385 1.27 3.24 -19.50
N ASP A 386 1.63 2.95 -18.24
CA ASP A 386 1.52 1.60 -17.64
C ASP A 386 0.09 1.35 -17.09
N TYR A 387 -0.96 1.61 -17.88
CA TYR A 387 -2.33 1.38 -17.42
C TYR A 387 -2.66 -0.10 -17.23
N GLY A 388 -1.82 -1.01 -17.77
CA GLY A 388 -1.86 -2.43 -17.43
C GLY A 388 -1.76 -2.68 -15.92
N ARG A 389 -1.06 -1.80 -15.19
CA ARG A 389 -0.95 -1.81 -13.74
C ARG A 389 -2.28 -1.81 -13.00
N LEU A 390 -3.31 -1.13 -13.51
CA LEU A 390 -4.61 -1.07 -12.82
C LEU A 390 -5.20 -2.47 -12.66
N LEU A 391 -5.14 -3.29 -13.71
CA LEU A 391 -5.71 -4.63 -13.72
C LEU A 391 -4.85 -5.65 -12.97
N ASP A 392 -3.55 -5.38 -12.80
CA ASP A 392 -2.62 -6.25 -12.09
C ASP A 392 -2.55 -5.95 -10.60
N GLN A 393 -2.49 -4.67 -10.23
CA GLN A 393 -2.12 -4.25 -8.88
C GLN A 393 -3.29 -3.71 -8.08
N SER A 394 -4.36 -3.19 -8.71
CA SER A 394 -5.54 -2.76 -7.96
C SER A 394 -6.18 -3.92 -7.22
N PRO A 395 -6.38 -5.12 -7.81
CA PRO A 395 -6.91 -6.26 -7.05
C PRO A 395 -6.02 -6.63 -5.85
N VAL A 396 -4.70 -6.67 -6.03
CA VAL A 396 -3.75 -6.92 -4.92
C VAL A 396 -3.92 -5.87 -3.81
N ARG A 397 -4.06 -4.59 -4.17
CA ARG A 397 -4.26 -3.50 -3.21
C ARG A 397 -5.61 -3.59 -2.51
N VAL A 398 -6.68 -3.97 -3.23
CA VAL A 398 -8.01 -4.22 -2.66
C VAL A 398 -7.93 -5.35 -1.64
N ALA A 399 -7.27 -6.48 -1.97
CA ALA A 399 -7.07 -7.58 -1.02
C ALA A 399 -6.35 -7.15 0.25
N TRP A 400 -5.28 -6.37 0.09
CA TRP A 400 -4.48 -5.95 1.23
C TRP A 400 -5.24 -4.98 2.15
N SER A 401 -5.91 -3.98 1.57
CA SER A 401 -6.71 -3.00 2.32
C SER A 401 -8.00 -3.57 2.89
N SER A 402 -8.64 -4.51 2.18
CA SER A 402 -9.87 -5.17 2.61
C SER A 402 -9.61 -6.13 3.76
N LEU A 403 -8.56 -6.95 3.71
CA LEU A 403 -8.22 -7.83 4.81
C LEU A 403 -7.98 -7.03 6.11
N ALA A 404 -7.17 -5.98 6.03
CA ALA A 404 -6.88 -5.14 7.19
C ALA A 404 -8.12 -4.45 7.76
N SER A 405 -8.98 -3.91 6.89
CA SER A 405 -10.22 -3.25 7.29
C SER A 405 -11.26 -4.22 7.86
N ALA A 406 -11.37 -5.42 7.27
CA ALA A 406 -12.27 -6.47 7.74
C ALA A 406 -11.86 -6.99 9.13
N VAL A 407 -10.57 -7.24 9.35
CA VAL A 407 -10.03 -7.62 10.65
C VAL A 407 -10.28 -6.51 11.69
N ASN A 408 -10.03 -5.25 11.34
CA ASN A 408 -10.30 -4.11 12.23
C ASN A 408 -11.78 -4.06 12.66
N MET A 409 -12.71 -4.22 11.71
CA MET A 409 -14.14 -4.22 12.03
C MET A 409 -14.55 -5.42 12.86
N ALA A 410 -14.06 -6.62 12.54
CA ALA A 410 -14.35 -7.82 13.32
C ALA A 410 -13.89 -7.66 14.78
N MET A 411 -12.70 -7.11 15.01
CA MET A 411 -12.21 -6.80 16.35
C MET A 411 -13.10 -5.75 17.05
N GLY A 412 -13.51 -4.70 16.33
CA GLY A 412 -14.46 -3.71 16.84
C GLY A 412 -15.78 -4.35 17.29
N GLU A 413 -16.34 -5.25 16.51
CA GLU A 413 -17.58 -5.96 16.85
C GLU A 413 -17.41 -6.95 18.01
N LEU A 414 -16.29 -7.68 18.07
CA LEU A 414 -15.99 -8.60 19.18
C LEU A 414 -15.85 -7.86 20.52
N THR A 415 -15.37 -6.63 20.48
CA THR A 415 -15.13 -5.79 21.67
C THR A 415 -16.28 -4.85 22.01
N ARG A 416 -17.36 -4.88 21.22
CA ARG A 416 -18.47 -3.92 21.31
C ARG A 416 -19.20 -4.05 22.65
N GLY A 417 -19.17 -2.98 23.44
CA GLY A 417 -19.86 -2.90 24.73
C GLY A 417 -19.22 -3.69 25.87
N THR A 418 -18.11 -4.40 25.63
CA THR A 418 -17.45 -5.28 26.61
C THR A 418 -16.09 -4.77 27.05
N THR A 419 -15.51 -3.80 26.35
CA THR A 419 -14.17 -3.26 26.65
C THR A 419 -14.15 -1.73 26.60
N ALA A 420 -13.15 -1.13 27.26
CA ALA A 420 -12.91 0.30 27.18
C ALA A 420 -12.57 0.72 25.74
N PRO A 421 -13.02 1.91 25.26
CA PRO A 421 -12.77 2.36 23.89
C PRO A 421 -11.30 2.36 23.47
N ALA A 422 -10.39 2.71 24.39
CA ALA A 422 -8.95 2.68 24.14
C ALA A 422 -8.42 1.26 23.87
N LEU A 423 -8.94 0.25 24.58
CA LEU A 423 -8.55 -1.15 24.38
C LEU A 423 -9.14 -1.70 23.08
N SER A 424 -10.40 -1.35 22.76
CA SER A 424 -11.02 -1.71 21.48
C SER A 424 -10.23 -1.12 20.29
N SER A 425 -9.85 0.16 20.37
CA SER A 425 -8.96 0.82 19.40
C SER A 425 -7.59 0.13 19.30
N PHE A 426 -6.96 -0.19 20.43
CA PHE A 426 -5.67 -0.90 20.46
C PHE A 426 -5.75 -2.25 19.74
N LEU A 427 -6.76 -3.04 20.05
CA LEU A 427 -6.96 -4.36 19.46
C LEU A 427 -7.29 -4.26 17.96
N GLY A 428 -8.14 -3.31 17.57
CA GLY A 428 -8.45 -3.02 16.17
C GLY A 428 -7.20 -2.64 15.37
N ASN A 429 -6.39 -1.71 15.88
CA ASN A 429 -5.15 -1.28 15.21
C ASN A 429 -4.09 -2.38 15.17
N THR A 430 -3.98 -3.19 16.22
CA THR A 430 -3.11 -4.37 16.26
C THR A 430 -3.54 -5.39 15.20
N GLY A 431 -4.83 -5.68 15.09
CA GLY A 431 -5.38 -6.54 14.04
C GLY A 431 -5.06 -6.02 12.64
N THR A 432 -5.28 -4.73 12.38
CA THR A 432 -4.89 -4.07 11.11
C THR A 432 -3.39 -4.25 10.82
N ALA A 433 -2.54 -3.98 11.81
CA ALA A 433 -1.09 -4.02 11.67
C ALA A 433 -0.58 -5.44 11.37
N LEU A 434 -1.11 -6.44 12.07
CA LEU A 434 -0.77 -7.85 11.84
C LEU A 434 -1.24 -8.29 10.44
N ALA A 435 -2.48 -7.99 10.06
CA ALA A 435 -3.00 -8.31 8.74
C ALA A 435 -2.15 -7.67 7.62
N MET A 436 -1.78 -6.39 7.79
CA MET A 436 -0.96 -5.68 6.83
C MET A 436 0.47 -6.23 6.76
N GLY A 437 1.13 -6.42 7.91
CA GLY A 437 2.52 -6.85 8.01
C GLY A 437 2.74 -8.28 7.54
N LEU A 438 1.87 -9.21 7.95
CA LEU A 438 1.95 -10.62 7.55
C LEU A 438 1.66 -10.81 6.05
N ALA A 439 0.74 -10.02 5.48
CA ALA A 439 0.44 -10.08 4.05
C ALA A 439 1.49 -9.36 3.19
N TYR A 440 2.33 -8.49 3.77
CA TYR A 440 3.23 -7.60 3.04
C TYR A 440 4.10 -8.33 2.02
N ARG A 441 4.83 -9.37 2.46
CA ARG A 441 5.74 -10.15 1.58
C ARG A 441 4.98 -10.65 0.35
N THR A 442 3.90 -11.39 0.59
CA THR A 442 3.07 -12.01 -0.44
C THR A 442 2.52 -10.99 -1.43
N MET A 443 1.99 -9.86 -0.93
CA MET A 443 1.42 -8.80 -1.76
C MET A 443 2.50 -8.12 -2.61
N SER A 444 3.61 -7.70 -1.98
CA SER A 444 4.69 -6.96 -2.63
C SER A 444 5.41 -7.81 -3.66
N GLN A 445 5.73 -9.07 -3.36
CA GLN A 445 6.36 -9.98 -4.32
C GLN A 445 5.44 -10.27 -5.52
N THR A 446 4.12 -10.45 -5.29
CA THR A 446 3.15 -10.61 -6.38
C THR A 446 3.09 -9.36 -7.27
N VAL A 447 3.16 -8.17 -6.68
CA VAL A 447 3.24 -6.90 -7.42
C VAL A 447 4.52 -6.80 -8.26
N GLN A 448 5.66 -7.25 -7.74
CA GLN A 448 6.93 -7.31 -8.50
C GLN A 448 6.82 -8.29 -9.67
N ALA A 449 6.24 -9.47 -9.46
CA ALA A 449 6.03 -10.47 -10.50
C ALA A 449 5.19 -9.92 -11.66
N HIS A 450 4.05 -9.27 -11.36
CA HIS A 450 3.24 -8.58 -12.37
C HIS A 450 4.03 -7.48 -13.11
N GLY A 451 4.81 -6.69 -12.38
CA GLY A 451 5.67 -5.66 -12.98
C GLY A 451 6.67 -6.25 -13.98
N SER A 452 7.27 -7.39 -13.67
CA SER A 452 8.21 -8.09 -14.57
C SER A 452 7.51 -8.68 -15.79
N VAL A 453 6.34 -9.33 -15.60
CA VAL A 453 5.53 -9.86 -16.70
C VAL A 453 5.12 -8.75 -17.67
N ARG A 454 4.63 -7.61 -17.17
CA ARG A 454 4.27 -6.47 -18.02
C ARG A 454 5.44 -5.96 -18.85
N LYS A 455 6.59 -5.72 -18.20
CA LYS A 455 7.81 -5.28 -18.90
C LYS A 455 8.25 -6.26 -20.00
N ALA A 456 8.16 -7.57 -19.74
CA ALA A 456 8.52 -8.57 -20.73
C ALA A 456 7.54 -8.62 -21.91
N ILE A 457 6.24 -8.37 -21.69
CA ILE A 457 5.25 -8.24 -22.77
C ILE A 457 5.55 -6.99 -23.61
N GLU A 458 5.81 -5.85 -22.97
CA GLU A 458 6.15 -4.59 -23.65
C GLU A 458 7.47 -4.68 -24.44
N ALA A 459 8.42 -5.49 -23.97
CA ALA A 459 9.71 -5.69 -24.62
C ALA A 459 9.68 -6.68 -25.80
N ARG A 460 8.58 -7.43 -26.01
CA ARG A 460 8.48 -8.31 -27.19
C ARG A 460 8.35 -7.46 -28.46
N PRO A 461 9.17 -7.71 -29.49
CA PRO A 461 8.99 -7.08 -30.79
C PRO A 461 7.57 -7.35 -31.32
N ALA A 462 6.95 -6.35 -31.96
CA ALA A 462 5.62 -6.47 -32.56
C ALA A 462 5.53 -7.53 -33.69
N THR A 463 6.65 -8.12 -34.08
CA THR A 463 6.79 -9.12 -35.15
C THR A 463 6.76 -10.54 -34.58
N ALA A 464 5.58 -11.00 -34.16
CA ALA A 464 5.25 -12.43 -34.07
C ALA A 464 3.74 -12.70 -34.12
N VAL A 465 2.95 -11.79 -34.72
CA VAL A 465 1.69 -12.23 -35.35
C VAL A 465 2.04 -12.52 -36.80
N ALA A 466 2.70 -13.65 -37.03
CA ALA A 466 2.48 -14.32 -38.29
C ALA A 466 0.97 -14.59 -38.32
N VAL A 467 0.25 -13.75 -39.05
CA VAL A 467 -1.10 -14.05 -39.49
C VAL A 467 -0.93 -15.32 -40.32
N GLU A 468 -1.17 -16.46 -39.68
CA GLU A 468 -1.49 -17.67 -40.42
C GLU A 468 -2.68 -17.27 -41.30
N PRO A 469 -2.53 -17.21 -42.64
CA PRO A 469 -3.60 -16.75 -43.50
C PRO A 469 -4.80 -17.66 -43.24
N ALA A 470 -5.97 -17.06 -43.03
CA ALA A 470 -7.21 -17.78 -42.70
C ALA A 470 -7.51 -18.94 -43.67
N GLN A 471 -6.94 -18.91 -44.88
CA GLN A 471 -6.95 -19.99 -45.85
C GLN A 471 -6.33 -21.31 -45.36
N ALA A 472 -5.19 -21.28 -44.64
CA ALA A 472 -4.54 -22.50 -44.14
C ALA A 472 -5.40 -23.19 -43.05
N ARG A 473 -6.14 -22.41 -42.26
CA ARG A 473 -7.03 -22.93 -41.22
C ARG A 473 -8.32 -23.53 -41.80
N ILE A 474 -8.81 -22.99 -42.91
CA ILE A 474 -9.99 -23.49 -43.63
C ILE A 474 -9.65 -24.78 -44.39
N GLU A 475 -8.48 -24.88 -45.03
CA GLU A 475 -8.04 -26.10 -45.72
C GLU A 475 -7.77 -27.25 -44.75
N ALA A 476 -7.19 -26.98 -43.57
CA ALA A 476 -7.00 -27.99 -42.52
C ALA A 476 -8.33 -28.52 -41.95
N GLN A 477 -9.36 -27.67 -41.84
CA GLN A 477 -10.69 -28.10 -41.39
C GLN A 477 -11.49 -28.82 -42.50
N ALA A 478 -11.34 -28.44 -43.76
CA ALA A 478 -11.98 -29.12 -44.89
C ALA A 478 -11.41 -30.53 -45.12
N GLY A 479 -10.11 -30.73 -44.88
CA GLY A 479 -9.45 -32.05 -44.99
C GLY A 479 -9.89 -33.06 -43.91
N LEU A 480 -10.39 -32.59 -42.76
CA LEU A 480 -10.87 -33.43 -41.66
C LEU A 480 -12.32 -33.91 -41.84
N VAL A 481 -13.15 -33.18 -42.60
CA VAL A 481 -14.57 -33.54 -42.83
C VAL A 481 -14.73 -34.66 -43.86
N ASN A 482 -13.77 -34.83 -44.78
CA ASN A 482 -13.82 -35.86 -45.82
C ASN A 482 -13.26 -37.24 -45.41
N ARG A 483 -12.86 -37.45 -44.14
CA ARG A 483 -12.45 -38.76 -43.62
C ARG A 483 -13.46 -39.34 -42.62
N ARG A 484 -14.68 -39.62 -43.09
CA ARG A 484 -15.53 -40.65 -42.47
C ARG A 484 -15.63 -41.84 -43.44
N PRO A 485 -15.19 -43.05 -43.06
CA PRO A 485 -15.40 -44.24 -43.87
C PRO A 485 -16.87 -44.67 -43.79
N ASN A 486 -17.49 -44.85 -44.96
CA ASN A 486 -18.77 -45.55 -45.11
C ASN A 486 -18.62 -47.02 -44.68
N ALA A 487 -18.98 -47.34 -43.44
CA ALA A 487 -19.24 -48.73 -43.03
C ALA A 487 -20.69 -49.07 -43.37
N ARG A 488 -20.87 -49.68 -44.55
CA ARG A 488 -22.14 -50.25 -45.03
C ARG A 488 -22.38 -51.55 -44.26
N ALA A 489 -23.50 -51.64 -43.55
CA ALA A 489 -23.93 -52.86 -42.88
C ALA A 489 -24.31 -53.92 -43.93
N THR A 490 -23.61 -55.05 -43.93
CA THR A 490 -24.03 -56.28 -44.61
C THR A 490 -24.83 -57.10 -43.61
N ILE A 491 -26.11 -57.31 -43.90
CA ILE A 491 -26.96 -58.27 -43.20
C ILE A 491 -26.78 -59.59 -43.95
N GLU A 492 -26.05 -60.54 -43.35
CA GLU A 492 -26.19 -61.97 -43.69
C GLU A 492 -27.10 -62.59 -42.64
N GLY A 493 -28.27 -63.04 -43.09
CA GLY A 493 -29.15 -63.91 -42.35
C GLY A 493 -29.31 -65.19 -43.15
N ASP A 494 -28.58 -66.22 -42.76
CA ASP A 494 -28.86 -67.61 -43.13
C ASP A 494 -29.61 -68.27 -41.97
N ALA A 495 -30.90 -68.51 -42.18
CA ALA A 495 -31.65 -69.58 -41.54
C ALA A 495 -32.82 -69.98 -42.44
N SER A 496 -32.60 -71.08 -43.18
CA SER A 496 -33.54 -71.92 -43.95
C SER A 496 -33.76 -71.57 -45.41
#